data_AF-A0A2E6Y1T4-F1
#
_entry.id   AF-A0A2E6Y1T4-F1
#
_cell.length_a   1.000
_cell.length_b   1.000
_cell.length_c   1.000
_cell.angle_alpha   90.00
_cell.angle_beta   90.00
_cell.angle_gamma   90.00
#
_symmetry.space_group_name_H-M   'P 1'
#
loop_
_entity.id
_entity.type
_entity.pdbx_description
1 polymer ?
#
loop_
_entity_poly.entity_id
_entity_poly.type
_entity_poly.pdbx_seq_one_letter_code
_entity_poly.pdbx_strand_id
1 'polypeptide(L)'
;MLSSAQASSSSPATLAARSGGRTGEPLSSAEARADAQGQEFEAVFLNTMFKSMFAGLGEEAGTWGGGSGSDAWRDMLVEQYADTIARSGGIGIGDSIKRELLALQEGVA
;
A
#
# COMPACT_ATOMS: atom_id res chain seq x y z
N MET A 1 -44.20 56.62 -13.22
CA MET A 1 -43.01 57.19 -13.88
C MET A 1 -42.03 57.46 -12.76
N LEU A 2 -40.83 56.91 -12.61
CA LEU A 2 -39.80 56.34 -13.48
C LEU A 2 -39.02 55.31 -12.62
N SER A 3 -38.68 54.14 -13.14
CA SER A 3 -37.37 53.82 -13.75
C SER A 3 -36.19 53.77 -12.77
N SER A 4 -35.65 52.54 -12.65
CA SER A 4 -34.24 52.13 -12.53
C SER A 4 -33.33 52.66 -11.40
N ALA A 5 -32.65 51.74 -10.71
CA ALA A 5 -31.21 51.48 -10.95
C ALA A 5 -30.66 50.36 -10.05
N GLN A 6 -29.79 49.54 -10.66
CA GLN A 6 -28.94 48.51 -10.07
C GLN A 6 -27.80 49.09 -9.23
N ALA A 7 -27.28 48.32 -8.27
CA ALA A 7 -25.84 48.02 -8.01
C ALA A 7 -25.71 47.37 -6.62
N SER A 8 -25.41 46.08 -6.51
CA SER A 8 -24.06 45.47 -6.48
C SER A 8 -23.26 45.77 -5.20
N SER A 9 -23.18 44.79 -4.30
CA SER A 9 -21.93 44.41 -3.61
C SER A 9 -22.16 43.19 -2.72
N SER A 10 -21.69 42.02 -3.16
CA SER A 10 -21.44 40.90 -2.26
C SER A 10 -20.01 40.42 -2.51
N SER A 11 -19.24 40.54 -1.43
CA SER A 11 -17.79 40.42 -1.32
C SER A 11 -17.22 39.15 -1.98
N PRO A 12 -15.97 39.19 -2.47
CA PRO A 12 -15.29 37.98 -2.87
C PRO A 12 -15.07 37.13 -1.61
N ALA A 13 -15.66 35.94 -1.60
CA ALA A 13 -15.31 34.91 -0.64
C ALA A 13 -13.80 34.67 -0.77
N THR A 14 -13.05 35.12 0.23
CA THR A 14 -11.65 34.74 0.42
C THR A 14 -11.60 33.22 0.36
N LEU A 15 -11.02 32.70 -0.72
CA LEU A 15 -10.63 31.32 -0.86
C LEU A 15 -9.55 31.08 0.20
N ALA A 16 -10.00 30.78 1.41
CA ALA A 16 -9.15 30.30 2.49
C ALA A 16 -8.51 29.02 1.98
N ALA A 17 -7.25 29.15 1.60
CA ALA A 17 -6.38 28.09 1.21
C ALA A 17 -6.53 26.96 2.23
N ARG A 18 -7.12 25.85 1.78
CA ARG A 18 -6.93 24.52 2.36
C ARG A 18 -5.48 24.10 2.16
N SER A 19 -4.56 24.86 2.75
CA SER A 19 -3.21 24.42 3.06
C SER A 19 -3.33 23.49 4.27
N GLY A 20 -3.92 22.31 4.04
CA GLY A 20 -3.78 21.18 4.94
C GLY A 20 -2.37 20.59 4.79
N GLY A 21 -1.35 21.40 5.08
CA GLY A 21 -0.04 20.87 5.40
C GLY A 21 -0.23 20.01 6.65
N ARG A 22 -0.02 18.70 6.54
CA ARG A 22 -0.05 17.78 7.68
C ARG A 22 1.05 18.19 8.65
N THR A 23 0.75 19.12 9.56
CA THR A 23 1.65 19.50 10.63
C THR A 23 1.76 18.32 11.60
N GLY A 24 2.91 17.65 11.58
CA GLY A 24 3.45 16.93 12.74
C GLY A 24 2.78 15.61 13.10
N GLU A 25 2.71 14.64 12.19
CA GLU A 25 2.77 13.25 12.68
C GLU A 25 4.17 13.03 13.29
N PRO A 26 4.29 12.50 14.52
CA PRO A 26 5.58 12.19 15.09
C PRO A 26 6.30 11.22 14.14
N LEU A 27 7.58 11.46 13.86
CA LEU A 27 8.37 10.66 12.91
C LEU A 27 8.28 9.15 13.21
N SER A 28 8.13 8.77 14.49
CA SER A 28 7.93 7.38 14.91
C SER A 28 6.63 6.74 14.39
N SER A 29 5.55 7.51 14.25
CA SER A 29 4.27 7.03 13.71
C SER A 29 4.31 6.92 12.18
N ALA A 30 4.96 7.88 11.51
CA ALA A 30 5.19 7.81 10.07
C ALA A 30 6.11 6.63 9.71
N GLU A 31 7.16 6.41 10.49
CA GLU A 31 8.09 5.31 10.30
C GLU A 31 7.44 3.95 10.55
N ALA A 32 6.65 3.80 11.62
CA ALA A 32 5.93 2.56 11.89
C ALA A 32 4.90 2.23 10.80
N ARG A 33 4.23 3.23 10.22
CA ARG A 33 3.32 3.03 9.09
C ARG A 33 4.07 2.66 7.81
N ALA A 34 5.19 3.32 7.52
CA ALA A 34 6.02 2.99 6.36
C ALA A 34 6.62 1.58 6.46
N ASP A 35 7.00 1.15 7.67
CA ASP A 35 7.46 -0.21 7.95
C ASP A 35 6.36 -1.24 7.67
N ALA A 36 5.17 -1.04 8.23
CA ALA A 36 4.02 -1.92 7.98
C ALA A 36 3.63 -1.99 6.50
N GLN A 37 3.61 -0.85 5.80
CA GLN A 37 3.33 -0.78 4.37
C GLN A 37 4.41 -1.48 3.52
N GLY A 38 5.68 -1.34 3.91
CA GLY A 38 6.79 -2.05 3.26
C GLY A 38 6.67 -3.57 3.42
N GLN A 39 6.40 -4.04 4.65
CA GLN A 39 6.18 -5.46 4.94
C GLN A 39 4.98 -6.03 4.19
N GLU A 40 3.86 -5.30 4.15
CA GLU A 40 2.65 -5.73 3.44
C GLU A 40 2.88 -5.80 1.92
N PHE A 41 3.59 -4.83 1.35
CA PHE A 41 3.98 -4.87 -0.05
C PHE A 41 4.84 -6.10 -0.36
N GLU A 42 5.85 -6.37 0.48
CA GLU A 42 6.73 -7.52 0.30
C GLU A 42 5.97 -8.84 0.44
N ALA A 43 5.00 -8.94 1.35
CA ALA A 43 4.14 -10.11 1.47
C ALA A 43 3.34 -10.37 0.18
N VAL A 44 2.72 -9.34 -0.40
CA VAL A 44 1.99 -9.47 -1.68
C VAL A 44 2.93 -9.87 -2.82
N PHE A 45 4.12 -9.29 -2.85
CA PHE A 45 5.16 -9.65 -3.83
C PHE A 45 5.55 -11.12 -3.70
N LEU A 46 5.92 -11.57 -2.50
CA LEU A 46 6.31 -12.96 -2.24
C LEU A 46 5.18 -13.93 -2.56
N ASN A 47 3.93 -13.60 -2.22
CA ASN A 47 2.77 -14.40 -2.57
C ASN A 47 2.67 -14.63 -4.08
N THR A 48 2.84 -13.55 -4.87
CA THR A 48 2.80 -13.60 -6.33
C THR A 48 3.94 -14.45 -6.90
N MET A 49 5.15 -14.30 -6.35
CA MET A 49 6.32 -15.07 -6.78
C MET A 49 6.16 -16.55 -6.44
N PHE A 50 5.68 -16.88 -5.25
CA PHE A 50 5.43 -18.25 -4.83
C PHE A 50 4.33 -18.89 -5.67
N LYS A 51 3.21 -18.20 -5.93
CA LYS A 51 2.18 -18.70 -6.85
C LYS A 51 2.75 -19.04 -8.22
N SER A 52 3.60 -18.17 -8.78
CA SER A 52 4.26 -18.42 -10.06
C SER A 52 5.23 -19.61 -10.00
N MET A 53 5.99 -19.76 -8.91
CA MET A 53 6.89 -20.89 -8.68
C MET A 53 6.12 -22.22 -8.57
N PHE A 54 5.00 -22.24 -7.85
CA PHE A 54 4.16 -23.44 -7.67
C PHE A 54 3.36 -23.79 -8.93
N ALA A 55 2.90 -22.80 -9.70
CA ALA A 55 2.30 -23.04 -11.01
C ALA A 55 3.30 -23.70 -11.98
N GLY A 56 4.59 -23.37 -11.87
CA GLY A 56 5.66 -23.99 -12.67
C GLY A 56 6.01 -25.43 -12.28
N LEU A 57 5.57 -25.90 -11.10
CA LEU A 57 5.93 -27.24 -10.60
C LEU A 57 5.07 -28.39 -11.19
N GLY A 58 4.07 -28.09 -12.03
CA GLY A 58 3.19 -29.10 -12.61
C GLY A 58 2.23 -29.74 -11.59
N GLU A 59 1.02 -30.08 -12.02
CA GLU A 59 -0.04 -30.59 -11.12
C GLU A 59 0.31 -31.92 -10.44
N GLU A 60 1.28 -32.66 -10.99
CA GLU A 60 1.69 -34.00 -10.57
C GLU A 60 2.79 -34.01 -9.48
N ALA A 61 3.40 -32.87 -9.14
CA ALA A 61 4.58 -32.83 -8.25
C ALA A 61 4.28 -32.67 -6.74
N GLY A 62 3.02 -32.67 -6.31
CA GLY A 62 2.64 -32.38 -4.92
C GLY A 62 2.26 -33.60 -4.09
N THR A 63 2.72 -33.66 -2.83
CA THR A 63 2.26 -34.59 -1.76
C THR A 63 0.73 -34.69 -1.63
N TRP A 64 0.00 -33.69 -2.15
CA TRP A 64 -1.45 -33.53 -2.00
C TRP A 64 -2.24 -33.80 -3.30
N GLY A 65 -1.58 -34.23 -4.38
CA GLY A 65 -2.21 -34.50 -5.69
C GLY A 65 -2.67 -33.25 -6.45
N GLY A 66 -3.07 -33.42 -7.71
CA GLY A 66 -3.66 -32.37 -8.55
C GLY A 66 -5.19 -32.28 -8.37
N GLY A 67 -5.74 -31.06 -8.34
CA GLY A 67 -7.18 -30.79 -8.28
C GLY A 67 -7.57 -29.59 -7.38
N SER A 68 -8.78 -29.06 -7.56
CA SER A 68 -9.23 -27.80 -6.94
C SER A 68 -9.14 -27.75 -5.39
N GLY A 69 -9.25 -28.90 -4.72
CA GLY A 69 -9.09 -28.99 -3.27
C GLY A 69 -7.65 -28.84 -2.79
N SER A 70 -6.67 -29.32 -3.57
CA SER A 70 -5.25 -29.17 -3.24
C SER A 70 -4.74 -27.77 -3.61
N ASP A 71 -5.33 -27.12 -4.61
CA ASP A 71 -5.02 -25.74 -5.00
C ASP A 71 -5.41 -24.72 -3.92
N ALA A 72 -6.62 -24.84 -3.36
CA ALA A 72 -7.07 -23.93 -2.30
C ALA A 72 -6.18 -24.03 -1.04
N TRP A 73 -5.77 -25.25 -0.67
CA TRP A 73 -4.84 -25.45 0.44
C TRP A 73 -3.44 -24.89 0.14
N ARG A 74 -2.94 -25.07 -1.09
CA ARG A 74 -1.67 -24.49 -1.54
C ARG A 74 -1.70 -22.97 -1.50
N ASP A 75 -2.77 -22.34 -1.97
CA ASP A 75 -2.90 -20.89 -1.92
C ASP A 75 -2.85 -20.35 -0.48
N MET A 76 -3.56 -21.00 0.45
CA MET A 76 -3.51 -20.63 1.87
C MET A 76 -2.12 -20.80 2.47
N LEU A 77 -1.41 -21.90 2.13
CA LEU A 77 -0.04 -22.12 2.56
C LEU A 77 0.92 -21.07 2.00
N VAL A 78 0.78 -20.73 0.72
CA VAL A 78 1.59 -19.73 0.03
C VAL A 78 1.39 -18.35 0.65
N GLU A 79 0.15 -17.99 0.97
CA GLU A 79 -0.17 -16.77 1.71
C GLU A 79 0.53 -16.73 3.07
N GLN A 80 0.43 -17.82 3.84
CA GLN A 80 1.06 -17.88 5.16
C GLN A 80 2.58 -17.83 5.08
N TYR A 81 3.19 -18.49 4.09
CA TYR A 81 4.64 -18.39 3.88
C TYR A 81 5.07 -16.98 3.52
N ALA A 82 4.36 -16.33 2.60
CA ALA A 82 4.66 -14.96 2.20
C ALA A 82 4.58 -13.99 3.38
N ASP A 83 3.51 -14.05 4.18
CA ASP A 83 3.33 -13.21 5.38
C ASP A 83 4.42 -13.49 6.42
N THR A 84 4.67 -14.76 6.73
CA THR A 84 5.67 -15.14 7.75
C THR A 84 7.07 -14.69 7.34
N ILE A 85 7.44 -14.87 6.06
CA ILE A 85 8.75 -14.46 5.56
C ILE A 85 8.89 -12.94 5.61
N ALA A 86 7.92 -12.18 5.09
CA ALA A 86 7.94 -10.73 5.12
C ALA A 86 8.07 -10.18 6.55
N ARG A 87 7.33 -10.74 7.51
CA ARG A 87 7.39 -10.34 8.93
C ARG A 87 8.67 -10.75 9.65
N SER A 88 9.35 -11.80 9.18
CA SER A 88 10.62 -12.29 9.74
C SER A 88 11.86 -11.54 9.22
N GLY A 89 11.68 -10.51 8.40
CA GLY A 89 12.76 -9.70 7.82
C GLY A 89 12.84 -9.79 6.29
N GLY A 90 12.04 -10.64 5.66
CA GLY A 90 11.81 -10.63 4.22
C GLY A 90 13.08 -10.82 3.37
N ILE A 91 13.07 -10.21 2.18
CA ILE A 91 14.21 -10.21 1.24
C ILE A 91 14.77 -8.79 1.01
N GLY A 92 14.31 -7.80 1.77
CA GLY A 92 14.77 -6.40 1.73
C GLY A 92 14.03 -5.50 0.74
N ILE A 93 12.98 -6.00 0.07
CA ILE A 93 12.11 -5.16 -0.76
C ILE A 93 11.27 -4.25 0.15
N GLY A 94 10.75 -4.78 1.26
CA GLY A 94 9.97 -4.00 2.22
C GLY A 94 10.74 -2.79 2.76
N ASP A 95 12.02 -2.98 3.09
CA ASP A 95 12.92 -1.90 3.53
C ASP A 95 13.12 -0.83 2.45
N SER A 96 13.19 -1.25 1.19
CA SER A 96 13.37 -0.33 0.06
C SER A 96 12.13 0.52 -0.16
N ILE A 97 10.95 -0.08 -0.05
CA ILE A 97 9.67 0.62 -0.09
C ILE A 97 9.51 1.56 1.10
N LYS A 98 9.86 1.12 2.31
CA LYS A 98 9.86 1.97 3.52
C LYS A 98 10.67 3.25 3.30
N ARG A 99 11.89 3.13 2.77
CA ARG A 99 12.77 4.30 2.50
C ARG A 99 12.13 5.26 1.50
N GLU A 100 11.56 4.75 0.42
CA GLU A 100 10.90 5.58 -0.59
C GLU A 100 9.66 6.29 -0.02
N LEU A 101 8.83 5.57 0.75
CA LEU A 101 7.66 6.15 1.41
C LEU A 101 8.04 7.27 2.38
N LEU A 102 9.15 7.15 3.09
CA LEU A 102 9.65 8.21 3.97
C LEU A 102 10.18 9.41 3.17
N ALA A 103 10.95 9.18 2.10
CA ALA A 103 11.46 10.23 1.22
C ALA A 103 10.32 11.08 0.61
N LEU A 104 9.26 10.42 0.14
CA LEU A 104 8.06 11.08 -0.38
C LEU A 104 7.32 11.90 0.68
N GLN A 105 7.34 11.47 1.95
CA GLN A 105 6.72 12.19 3.06
C GLN A 105 7.56 13.40 3.51
N GLU A 106 8.88 13.33 3.35
CA GLU A 106 9.82 14.40 3.67
C GLU A 106 9.92 15.47 2.56
N GLY A 107 9.25 15.26 1.42
CA GLY A 107 9.19 16.24 0.32
C GLY A 107 10.46 16.29 -0.52
N VAL A 108 11.29 15.26 -0.44
CA VAL A 108 12.48 15.10 -1.29
C VAL A 108 12.06 14.27 -2.50
N ALA A 109 11.51 14.93 -3.52
CA ALA A 109 11.24 14.37 -4.84
C ALA A 109 11.86 15.26 -5.92
#